data_AF-A0A1E7I3Q6-F1
#
_entry.id   AF-A0A1E7I3Q6-F1
#
_cell.length_a   1.000
_cell.length_b   1.000
_cell.length_c   1.000
_cell.angle_alpha   90.00
_cell.angle_beta   90.00
_cell.angle_gamma   90.00
#
_symmetry.space_group_name_H-M   'P 1'
#
loop_
_entity.id
_entity.type
_entity.pdbx_description
1 polymer ?
#
loop_
_entity_poly.entity_id
_entity_poly.type
_entity_poly.pdbx_seq_one_letter_code
_entity_poly.pdbx_strand_id
1 'polypeptide(L)'
;MERKTEHMMYEYSEIGRRIRSDDVEELVKDLIDRIDCTESELDYSQKSLEVLEEKVRSHHRANVMNGNQEKDLVRLIKGIAAYLGQTMVLNLGARWNTNDFSLWSSSVIIDRQTKTKKGKDIHTGPTRGYPVVQNVAYFWDMIDTVENSFFNREFKAMKSDYWVEGISKE
;
A
#
# COMPACT_ATOMS: atom_id res chain seq x y z
N MET A 1 13.24 -34.30 -5.83
CA MET A 1 12.85 -33.31 -6.85
C MET A 1 11.46 -32.73 -6.54
N GLU A 2 10.51 -33.55 -6.07
CA GLU A 2 9.15 -33.15 -5.66
C GLU A 2 9.09 -32.04 -4.58
N ARG A 3 9.90 -32.11 -3.51
CA ARG A 3 9.90 -31.10 -2.43
C ARG A 3 10.22 -29.67 -2.88
N LYS A 4 11.01 -29.48 -3.94
CA LYS A 4 11.32 -28.14 -4.48
C LYS A 4 10.15 -27.57 -5.26
N THR A 5 9.40 -28.42 -5.96
CA THR A 5 8.22 -28.03 -6.74
C THR A 5 7.05 -27.68 -5.82
N GLU A 6 6.83 -28.47 -4.77
CA GLU A 6 5.80 -28.19 -3.74
C GLU A 6 6.09 -26.88 -2.99
N HIS A 7 7.36 -26.64 -2.63
CA HIS A 7 7.75 -25.40 -1.97
C HIS A 7 7.54 -24.18 -2.87
N MET A 8 7.92 -24.25 -4.16
CA MET A 8 7.63 -23.17 -5.10
C MET A 8 6.12 -22.95 -5.28
N MET A 9 5.33 -24.00 -5.44
CA MET A 9 3.87 -23.87 -5.59
C MET A 9 3.23 -23.24 -4.34
N TYR A 10 3.71 -23.59 -3.15
CA TYR A 10 3.27 -22.99 -1.90
C TYR A 10 3.62 -21.50 -1.83
N GLU A 11 4.87 -21.13 -2.13
CA GLU A 11 5.32 -19.73 -2.14
C GLU A 11 4.52 -18.88 -3.15
N TYR A 12 4.29 -19.37 -4.37
CA TYR A 12 3.45 -18.65 -5.35
C TYR A 12 2.01 -18.50 -4.87
N SER A 13 1.48 -19.49 -4.14
CA SER A 13 0.14 -19.41 -3.55
C SER A 13 0.06 -18.39 -2.40
N GLU A 14 1.11 -18.25 -1.58
CA GLU A 14 1.17 -17.30 -0.46
C GLU A 14 1.38 -15.86 -0.94
N ILE A 15 2.21 -15.69 -1.98
CA ILE A 15 2.48 -14.38 -2.58
C ILE A 15 1.19 -13.76 -3.13
N GLY A 16 0.32 -14.55 -3.77
CA GLY A 16 -0.96 -14.07 -4.34
C GLY A 16 -2.09 -13.83 -3.32
N ARG A 17 -1.91 -14.20 -2.04
CA ARG A 17 -2.93 -14.02 -1.00
C ARG A 17 -3.04 -12.56 -0.56
N ARG A 18 -4.27 -12.20 -0.14
CA ARG A 18 -4.58 -10.93 0.50
C ARG A 18 -3.64 -10.64 1.67
N ILE A 19 -3.43 -9.36 1.96
CA ILE A 19 -2.75 -8.91 3.18
C ILE A 19 -3.74 -9.03 4.33
N ARG A 20 -3.43 -9.82 5.35
CA ARG A 20 -4.20 -9.86 6.60
C ARG A 20 -3.55 -8.97 7.64
N SER A 21 -4.34 -8.46 8.58
CA SER A 21 -3.84 -7.66 9.71
C SER A 21 -2.69 -8.34 10.45
N ASP A 22 -2.80 -9.66 10.63
CA ASP A 22 -1.88 -10.45 11.43
C ASP A 22 -0.54 -10.69 10.70
N ASP A 23 -0.52 -10.51 9.38
CA ASP A 23 0.67 -10.70 8.54
C ASP A 23 1.48 -9.39 8.38
N VAL A 24 0.90 -8.24 8.75
CA VAL A 24 1.45 -6.91 8.45
C VAL A 24 2.83 -6.72 9.05
N GLU A 25 3.03 -7.11 10.30
CA GLU A 25 4.29 -6.88 11.01
C GLU A 25 5.44 -7.64 10.33
N GLU A 26 5.22 -8.91 9.97
CA GLU A 26 6.22 -9.73 9.29
C GLU A 26 6.53 -9.19 7.89
N LEU A 27 5.50 -8.78 7.14
CA LEU A 27 5.66 -8.18 5.81
C LEU A 27 6.45 -6.86 5.85
N VAL A 28 6.25 -6.04 6.89
CA VAL A 28 6.99 -4.79 7.07
C VAL A 28 8.44 -5.05 7.49
N LYS A 29 8.70 -6.06 8.34
CA LYS A 29 10.08 -6.46 8.67
C LYS A 29 10.85 -6.93 7.44
N ASP A 30 10.25 -7.82 6.65
CA ASP A 30 10.85 -8.28 5.38
C ASP A 30 11.08 -7.12 4.40
N LEU A 31 10.17 -6.13 4.35
CA LEU A 31 10.38 -4.91 3.57
C LEU A 31 11.60 -4.11 4.06
N ILE A 32 11.68 -3.83 5.37
CA ILE A 32 12.74 -3.03 6.00
C ILE A 32 14.11 -3.64 5.69
N ASP A 33 14.25 -4.96 5.83
CA ASP A 33 15.48 -5.68 5.52
C ASP A 33 15.85 -5.58 4.03
N ARG A 34 14.86 -5.66 3.12
CA ARG A 34 15.09 -5.62 1.66
C ARG A 34 15.54 -4.27 1.15
N ILE A 35 15.00 -3.19 1.69
CA ILE A 35 15.29 -1.82 1.22
C ILE A 35 16.38 -1.13 2.05
N ASP A 36 17.07 -1.89 2.92
CA ASP A 36 18.17 -1.43 3.78
C ASP A 36 17.78 -0.18 4.58
N CYS A 37 16.77 -0.36 5.43
CA CYS A 37 16.22 0.68 6.28
C CYS A 37 16.15 0.19 7.74
N THR A 38 15.89 1.10 8.66
CA THR A 38 15.67 0.81 10.07
C THR A 38 14.20 0.97 10.45
N GLU A 39 13.75 0.26 11.50
CA GLU A 39 12.41 0.45 12.06
C GLU A 39 12.16 1.91 12.50
N SER A 40 13.20 2.63 12.94
CA SER A 40 13.08 4.04 13.31
C SER A 40 12.89 5.00 12.13
N GLU A 41 13.36 4.64 10.94
CA GLU A 41 13.12 5.43 9.72
C GLU A 41 11.71 5.19 9.16
N LEU A 42 11.16 4.00 9.40
CA LEU A 42 9.83 3.57 8.99
C LEU A 42 8.88 3.42 10.20
N ASP A 43 8.65 4.53 10.89
CA ASP A 43 7.89 4.63 12.15
C ASP A 43 6.35 4.74 11.98
N TYR A 44 5.83 4.45 10.79
CA TYR A 44 4.44 4.67 10.39
C TYR A 44 3.95 6.12 10.52
N SER A 45 4.84 7.12 10.65
CA SER A 45 4.44 8.52 10.57
C SER A 45 4.15 8.93 9.13
N GLN A 46 3.40 10.01 8.93
CA GLN A 46 3.21 10.57 7.59
C GLN A 46 4.54 10.94 6.91
N LYS A 47 5.56 11.34 7.69
CA LYS A 47 6.88 11.72 7.16
C LYS A 47 7.66 10.50 6.67
N SER A 48 7.53 9.36 7.35
CA SER A 48 8.19 8.11 6.95
C SER A 48 7.77 7.59 5.56
N LEU A 49 6.61 8.01 5.04
CA LEU A 49 6.18 7.67 3.67
C LEU A 49 7.12 8.25 2.61
N GLU A 50 7.68 9.44 2.84
CA GLU A 50 8.65 10.03 1.93
C GLU A 50 9.98 9.29 1.98
N VAL A 51 10.39 8.85 3.17
CA VAL A 51 11.58 7.99 3.37
C VAL A 51 11.41 6.65 2.66
N LEU A 52 10.25 6.02 2.79
CA LEU A 52 9.92 4.78 2.10
C LEU A 52 10.05 4.93 0.59
N GLU A 53 9.48 5.98 0.00
CA GLU A 53 9.58 6.22 -1.45
C GLU A 53 11.03 6.36 -1.92
N GLU A 54 11.84 7.13 -1.19
CA GLU A 54 13.24 7.33 -1.51
C GLU A 54 14.03 6.01 -1.47
N LYS A 55 13.82 5.20 -0.42
CA LYS A 55 14.45 3.88 -0.26
C LYS A 55 14.02 2.91 -1.36
N VAL A 56 12.73 2.87 -1.70
CA VAL A 56 12.20 2.01 -2.76
C VAL A 56 12.74 2.43 -4.14
N ARG A 57 12.85 3.72 -4.44
CA ARG A 57 13.48 4.21 -5.67
C ARG A 57 14.97 3.86 -5.74
N SER A 58 15.68 4.04 -4.64
CA SER A 58 17.10 3.68 -4.53
C SER A 58 17.30 2.18 -4.79
N HIS A 59 16.45 1.35 -4.17
CA HIS A 59 16.44 -0.10 -4.37
C HIS A 59 16.11 -0.48 -5.82
N HIS A 60 15.08 0.13 -6.42
CA HIS A 60 14.70 -0.09 -7.81
C HIS A 60 15.86 0.19 -8.77
N ARG A 61 16.51 1.36 -8.62
CA ARG A 61 17.66 1.75 -9.45
C ARG A 61 18.82 0.77 -9.31
N ALA A 62 19.13 0.31 -8.09
CA ALA A 62 20.17 -0.68 -7.87
C ALA A 62 19.85 -2.02 -8.56
N ASN A 63 18.59 -2.48 -8.51
CA ASN A 63 18.18 -3.75 -9.15
C ASN A 63 18.16 -3.68 -10.67
N VAL A 64 17.72 -2.56 -11.26
CA VAL A 64 17.76 -2.35 -12.73
C VAL A 64 19.20 -2.44 -13.23
N MET A 65 20.16 -1.88 -12.50
CA MET A 65 21.58 -1.95 -12.87
C MET A 65 22.16 -3.37 -12.76
N ASN A 66 21.60 -4.21 -11.90
CA ASN A 66 22.09 -5.57 -11.61
C ASN A 66 21.34 -6.69 -12.37
N GLY A 67 20.27 -6.39 -13.11
CA GLY A 67 19.56 -7.36 -13.96
C GLY A 67 18.67 -8.38 -13.22
N ASN A 68 18.36 -8.18 -11.94
CA ASN A 68 17.45 -9.04 -11.15
C ASN A 68 16.08 -8.38 -11.01
N GLN A 69 15.02 -8.90 -11.65
CA GLN A 69 13.74 -8.16 -11.70
C GLN A 69 12.47 -8.88 -11.20
N GLU A 70 12.30 -10.21 -11.35
CA GLU A 70 10.92 -10.73 -11.35
C GLU A 70 10.41 -11.40 -10.06
N LYS A 71 11.23 -12.15 -9.31
CA LYS A 71 10.69 -12.97 -8.21
C LYS A 71 10.47 -12.22 -6.89
N ASP A 72 11.24 -11.17 -6.64
CA ASP A 72 11.12 -10.38 -5.41
C ASP A 72 10.14 -9.20 -5.52
N LEU A 73 9.67 -8.88 -6.72
CA LEU A 73 8.81 -7.72 -6.95
C LEU A 73 7.48 -7.83 -6.19
N VAL A 74 6.80 -8.97 -6.27
CA VAL A 74 5.49 -9.11 -5.61
C VAL A 74 5.63 -9.08 -4.09
N ARG A 75 6.71 -9.64 -3.54
CA ARG A 75 7.01 -9.55 -2.10
C ARG A 75 7.25 -8.11 -1.69
N LEU A 76 8.02 -7.36 -2.48
CA LEU A 76 8.28 -5.95 -2.25
C LEU A 76 6.99 -5.11 -2.32
N ILE A 77 6.17 -5.28 -3.35
CA ILE A 77 4.86 -4.62 -3.47
C ILE A 77 3.98 -4.95 -2.26
N LYS A 78 3.94 -6.22 -1.84
CA LYS A 78 3.15 -6.67 -0.69
C LYS A 78 3.63 -6.03 0.61
N GLY A 79 4.94 -5.94 0.82
CA GLY A 79 5.55 -5.25 1.97
C GLY A 79 5.23 -3.75 1.97
N ILE A 80 5.43 -3.05 0.84
CA ILE A 80 5.11 -1.61 0.72
C ILE A 80 3.62 -1.37 0.98
N ALA A 81 2.75 -2.23 0.43
CA ALA A 81 1.31 -2.13 0.66
C ALA A 81 0.94 -2.43 2.12
N ALA A 82 1.57 -3.39 2.77
CA ALA A 82 1.38 -3.63 4.20
C ALA A 82 1.76 -2.38 5.02
N TYR A 83 2.91 -1.76 4.70
CA TYR A 83 3.36 -0.53 5.37
C TYR A 83 2.39 0.64 5.17
N LEU A 84 2.00 0.92 3.93
CA LEU A 84 1.11 2.02 3.60
C LEU A 84 -0.28 1.82 4.23
N GLY A 85 -0.83 0.61 4.15
CA GLY A 85 -2.11 0.27 4.75
C GLY A 85 -2.07 0.40 6.27
N GLN A 86 -1.00 -0.08 6.91
CA GLN A 86 -0.82 0.05 8.35
C GLN A 86 -0.65 1.51 8.79
N THR A 87 0.06 2.31 8.00
CA THR A 87 0.16 3.77 8.22
C THR A 87 -1.22 4.42 8.20
N MET A 88 -2.10 4.02 7.27
CA MET A 88 -3.49 4.50 7.24
C MET A 88 -4.32 4.01 8.43
N VAL A 89 -4.17 2.76 8.86
CA VAL A 89 -4.83 2.21 10.05
C VAL A 89 -4.48 3.04 11.28
N LEU A 90 -3.19 3.26 11.53
CA LEU A 90 -2.70 3.95 12.72
C LEU A 90 -3.03 5.44 12.73
N ASN A 91 -3.01 6.11 11.57
CA ASN A 91 -3.13 7.57 11.52
C ASN A 91 -4.51 8.08 11.09
N LEU A 92 -5.34 7.24 10.46
CA LEU A 92 -6.64 7.64 9.91
C LEU A 92 -7.82 6.89 10.52
N GLY A 93 -7.58 5.98 11.47
CA GLY A 93 -8.61 5.09 12.01
C GLY A 93 -9.16 4.13 10.95
N ALA A 94 -8.35 3.81 9.93
CA ALA A 94 -8.71 2.83 8.92
C ALA A 94 -8.74 1.42 9.52
N ARG A 95 -9.33 0.47 8.80
CA ARG A 95 -9.27 -0.96 9.11
C ARG A 95 -9.03 -1.77 7.84
N TRP A 96 -8.27 -2.86 7.94
CA TRP A 96 -8.12 -3.78 6.82
C TRP A 96 -9.47 -4.37 6.41
N ASN A 97 -9.71 -4.45 5.10
CA ASN A 97 -10.93 -5.05 4.57
C ASN A 97 -10.83 -6.58 4.61
N THR A 98 -11.64 -7.21 5.46
CA THR A 98 -11.66 -8.67 5.63
C THR A 98 -12.36 -9.42 4.49
N ASN A 99 -13.08 -8.69 3.63
CA ASN A 99 -13.84 -9.25 2.51
C ASN A 99 -13.00 -9.40 1.23
N ASP A 100 -11.76 -8.92 1.22
CA ASP A 100 -10.87 -9.10 0.07
C ASP A 100 -10.44 -10.57 -0.04
N PHE A 101 -10.35 -11.11 -1.24
CA PHE A 101 -10.01 -12.53 -1.47
C PHE A 101 -8.65 -12.74 -2.14
N SER A 102 -8.08 -11.69 -2.73
CA SER A 102 -6.80 -11.72 -3.44
C SER A 102 -5.88 -10.59 -2.99
N LEU A 103 -4.59 -10.73 -3.29
CA LEU A 103 -3.61 -9.66 -3.09
C LEU A 103 -4.08 -8.35 -3.74
N TRP A 104 -4.49 -8.40 -5.01
CA TRP A 104 -4.89 -7.21 -5.79
C TRP A 104 -6.13 -6.49 -5.28
N SER A 105 -7.01 -7.19 -4.55
CA SER A 105 -8.15 -6.57 -3.88
C SER A 105 -7.79 -5.94 -2.53
N SER A 106 -6.62 -6.26 -1.95
CA SER A 106 -6.27 -5.86 -0.58
C SER A 106 -6.40 -4.35 -0.38
N SER A 107 -7.28 -4.00 0.54
CA SER A 107 -7.71 -2.63 0.78
C SER A 107 -7.81 -2.31 2.27
N VAL A 108 -7.73 -1.03 2.59
CA VAL A 108 -8.14 -0.50 3.90
C VAL A 108 -9.42 0.30 3.73
N ILE A 109 -10.29 0.23 4.72
CA ILE A 109 -11.56 0.94 4.79
C ILE A 109 -11.44 2.04 5.83
N ILE A 110 -11.80 3.25 5.45
CA ILE A 110 -11.89 4.40 6.36
C ILE A 110 -13.36 4.74 6.55
N ASP A 111 -13.83 4.68 7.80
CA ASP A 111 -15.19 5.08 8.13
C ASP A 111 -15.32 6.60 7.99
N ARG A 112 -16.41 7.08 7.38
CA ARG A 112 -16.67 8.51 7.17
C ARG A 112 -17.85 8.97 8.02
N GLN A 113 -17.68 10.10 8.68
CA GLN A 113 -18.80 10.80 9.32
C GLN A 113 -19.66 11.48 8.26
N THR A 114 -20.98 11.38 8.38
CA THR A 114 -21.93 12.15 7.57
C THR A 114 -21.69 13.64 7.81
N LYS A 115 -21.53 14.43 6.74
CA LYS A 115 -21.33 15.89 6.85
C LYS A 115 -22.50 16.65 6.26
N THR A 116 -23.02 17.60 7.02
CA THR A 116 -24.00 18.57 6.52
C THR A 116 -23.25 19.74 5.89
N LYS A 117 -23.52 20.07 4.62
CA LYS A 117 -22.94 21.23 3.91
C LYS A 117 -24.06 22.11 3.40
N LYS A 118 -24.04 23.40 3.77
CA LYS A 118 -25.08 24.39 3.42
C LYS A 118 -26.51 23.93 3.79
N GLY A 119 -26.67 23.31 4.95
CA GLY A 119 -27.98 22.83 5.44
C GLY A 119 -28.53 21.60 4.71
N LYS A 120 -27.75 20.96 3.82
CA LYS A 120 -28.08 19.67 3.23
C LYS A 120 -27.13 18.61 3.77
N ASP A 121 -27.68 17.49 4.21
CA ASP A 121 -26.88 16.32 4.53
C ASP A 121 -26.28 15.80 3.23
N ILE A 122 -24.95 15.87 3.13
CA ILE A 122 -24.23 15.21 2.05
C ILE A 122 -23.84 13.85 2.61
N HIS A 123 -24.57 12.82 2.18
CA HIS A 123 -24.14 11.44 2.36
C HIS A 123 -22.93 11.21 1.45
N THR A 124 -21.74 11.57 1.93
CA THR A 124 -20.54 10.85 1.48
C THR A 124 -20.71 9.42 2.01
N GLY A 125 -20.60 8.39 1.16
CA GLY A 125 -20.85 7.00 1.57
C GLY A 125 -20.20 6.65 2.93
N PRO A 126 -20.80 5.72 3.72
CA PRO A 126 -20.42 5.50 5.11
C PRO A 126 -18.96 5.07 5.29
N THR A 127 -18.36 4.58 4.22
CA THR A 127 -17.00 4.05 4.21
C THR A 127 -16.30 4.39 2.90
N ARG A 128 -14.98 4.62 2.95
CA ARG A 128 -14.13 4.76 1.78
C ARG A 128 -13.11 3.63 1.74
N GLY A 129 -13.12 2.83 0.68
CA GLY A 129 -12.08 1.84 0.43
C GLY A 129 -10.87 2.48 -0.25
N TYR A 130 -9.67 2.08 0.16
CA TYR A 130 -8.41 2.41 -0.51
C TYR A 130 -7.69 1.13 -0.93
N PRO A 131 -7.59 0.82 -2.23
CA PRO A 131 -6.96 -0.38 -2.73
C PRO A 131 -5.43 -0.23 -2.65
N VAL A 132 -4.86 -0.63 -1.52
CA VAL A 132 -3.46 -0.32 -1.18
C VAL A 132 -2.49 -0.94 -2.19
N VAL A 133 -2.70 -2.21 -2.54
CA VAL A 133 -1.82 -2.93 -3.47
C VAL A 133 -1.85 -2.33 -4.87
N GLN A 134 -3.04 -1.94 -5.38
CA GLN A 134 -3.15 -1.34 -6.71
C GLN A 134 -2.41 -0.01 -6.79
N ASN A 135 -2.50 0.82 -5.74
CA ASN A 135 -1.78 2.08 -5.68
C ASN A 135 -0.27 1.88 -5.63
N VAL A 136 0.22 0.88 -4.90
CA VAL A 136 1.64 0.54 -4.85
C VAL A 136 2.14 0.00 -6.19
N ALA A 137 1.38 -0.84 -6.86
CA ALA A 137 1.74 -1.32 -8.20
C ALA A 137 1.78 -0.17 -9.22
N TYR A 138 0.80 0.73 -9.17
CA TYR A 138 0.81 1.94 -10.00
C TYR A 138 2.01 2.85 -9.72
N PHE A 139 2.41 3.01 -8.45
CA PHE A 139 3.65 3.69 -8.10
C PHE A 139 4.87 2.99 -8.70
N TRP A 140 4.93 1.66 -8.61
CA TRP A 140 6.04 0.88 -9.15
C TRP A 140 6.21 1.06 -10.66
N ASP A 141 5.11 1.01 -11.42
CA ASP A 141 5.14 1.20 -12.87
C ASP A 141 5.61 2.60 -13.29
N MET A 142 5.46 3.59 -12.41
CA MET A 142 5.84 4.98 -12.65
C MET A 142 7.01 5.44 -11.78
N ILE A 143 7.77 4.52 -11.20
CA ILE A 143 8.74 4.81 -10.14
C ILE A 143 9.84 5.79 -10.57
N ASP A 144 10.10 5.92 -11.88
CA ASP A 144 11.09 6.85 -12.42
C ASP A 144 10.48 8.19 -12.90
N THR A 145 9.16 8.27 -13.05
CA THR A 145 8.47 9.43 -13.67
C THR A 145 7.53 10.16 -12.71
N VAL A 146 7.06 9.48 -11.66
CA VAL A 146 6.16 10.07 -10.68
C VAL A 146 6.94 11.01 -9.75
N GLU A 147 6.33 12.15 -9.41
CA GLU A 147 6.88 13.12 -8.46
C GLU A 147 7.24 12.46 -7.12
N ASN A 148 8.19 13.07 -6.41
CA ASN A 148 8.44 12.74 -5.01
C ASN A 148 7.16 12.93 -4.19
N SER A 149 6.96 12.12 -3.15
CA SER A 149 5.83 12.15 -2.21
C SER A 149 4.51 11.54 -2.71
N PHE A 150 4.55 10.58 -3.63
CA PHE A 150 3.38 9.83 -4.11
C PHE A 150 2.52 9.24 -2.98
N PHE A 151 3.09 8.41 -2.10
CA PHE A 151 2.39 7.80 -0.97
C PHE A 151 1.91 8.84 0.03
N ASN A 152 2.69 9.90 0.27
CA ASN A 152 2.25 11.00 1.13
C ASN A 152 1.03 11.73 0.52
N ARG A 153 1.02 11.93 -0.81
CA ARG A 153 -0.11 12.53 -1.52
C ARG A 153 -1.36 11.64 -1.44
N GLU A 154 -1.23 10.35 -1.69
CA GLU A 154 -2.34 9.40 -1.55
C GLU A 154 -2.88 9.39 -0.12
N PHE A 155 -1.99 9.36 0.87
CA PHE A 155 -2.35 9.44 2.28
C PHE A 155 -3.10 10.75 2.62
N LYS A 156 -2.64 11.90 2.12
CA LYS A 156 -3.33 13.20 2.27
C LYS A 156 -4.69 13.20 1.55
N ALA A 157 -4.79 12.58 0.38
CA ALA A 157 -6.05 12.48 -0.35
C ALA A 157 -7.09 11.65 0.42
N MET A 158 -6.65 10.68 1.22
CA MET A 158 -7.53 9.92 2.13
C MET A 158 -8.06 10.77 3.29
N LYS A 159 -7.29 11.75 3.79
CA LYS A 159 -7.73 12.74 4.80
C LYS A 159 -8.72 13.77 4.25
N SER A 160 -8.71 14.03 2.94
CA SER A 160 -9.54 15.08 2.35
C SER A 160 -11.02 14.72 2.40
N ASP A 161 -11.83 15.67 2.88
CA ASP A 161 -13.29 15.64 2.78
C ASP A 161 -13.78 15.72 1.33
N TYR A 162 -12.96 16.31 0.45
CA TYR A 162 -13.25 16.44 -0.97
C TYR A 162 -12.73 15.20 -1.70
N TRP A 163 -13.52 14.13 -1.63
CA TRP A 163 -13.52 13.11 -2.66
C TRP A 163 -14.85 13.18 -3.36
N VAL A 164 -14.84 13.71 -4.58
CA VAL A 164 -15.98 13.66 -5.46
C VAL A 164 -15.89 12.31 -6.16
N GLU A 165 -16.72 11.35 -5.74
CA GLU A 165 -16.96 10.17 -6.57
C GLU A 165 -17.54 10.67 -7.90
N GLY A 166 -16.76 10.55 -8.98
CA GLY A 166 -17.22 10.72 -10.36
C GLY A 166 -18.06 11.97 -10.62
N ILE A 167 -17.47 13.17 -10.55
CA ILE A 167 -17.88 14.22 -11.49
C ILE A 167 -16.90 14.10 -12.66
N SER A 168 -17.30 13.33 -13.67
CA SER A 168 -16.93 13.68 -15.03
C SER A 168 -17.29 15.15 -15.18
N LYS A 169 -16.29 16.01 -15.41
CA LYS A 169 -16.58 17.33 -15.94
C LYS A 169 -17.24 17.07 -17.30
N GLU A 170 -18.57 17.25 -17.35
CA GLU A 170 -19.26 17.54 -18.60
C GLU A 170 -18.68 18.80 -19.24
#